data_AF-A0A2N2G8R4-F1
#
_entry.id   AF-A0A2N2G8R4-F1
#
_cell.length_a   1.000
_cell.length_b   1.000
_cell.length_c   1.000
_cell.angle_alpha   90.00
_cell.angle_beta   90.00
_cell.angle_gamma   90.00
#
_symmetry.space_group_name_H-M   'P 1'
#
loop_
_entity.id
_entity.type
_entity.pdbx_description
1 polymer ?
#
loop_
_entity_poly.entity_id
_entity_poly.type
_entity_poly.pdbx_seq_one_letter_code
_entity_poly.pdbx_strand_id
1 'polypeptide(L)'
;MLLVMLFFPVAACDDETKDVSYAYACDEPRCQPETGAGQPTSAVDVVFVLENTMDTRDQTEYLGGSLSTFLQRLREANDRLPDLHFGVVTTDLGTAPYNIPGCEREGGDGGRFLKGVNNACTNPRGQNYVVDVAPRGCTISRGAEGTCTAHDCTATNCGAAAFTGADGVPTEPDDLLLATDEQGCPRCRNYVGEPLENVLYCLLAVGDGGCGQEQSLEAMRQALVVVPAGNERFLRSAAALQVTLLNDGEDCSAADPVLFSLEEDDIAALGQLTSFRCTEFGVVCDEPWVRPMEVGELTYTNCRPREAGDPGSLTHPVSGYVDDLRALKPSGLLLATAIAGPFDGSIVVVRNDPDSDMLWSKFSCISARPSVRLKGLVQALARDTSDADLVFTSICTDLAAPLESWADRLASFTSARCTGLPLS
;
A
#
# COMPACT_ATOMS: atom_id res chain seq x y z
N MET A 1 -25.42 -56.87 -6.91
CA MET A 1 -24.18 -56.08 -6.74
C MET A 1 -24.61 -54.62 -6.86
N LEU A 2 -24.61 -53.91 -5.73
CA LEU A 2 -25.34 -52.65 -5.53
C LEU A 2 -24.54 -51.46 -6.10
N LEU A 3 -25.24 -50.60 -6.85
CA LEU A 3 -24.78 -49.33 -7.37
C LEU A 3 -24.90 -48.28 -6.25
N VAL A 4 -23.80 -47.67 -5.81
CA VAL A 4 -23.83 -46.58 -4.82
C VAL A 4 -23.66 -45.25 -5.57
N MET A 5 -24.75 -44.48 -5.65
CA MET A 5 -24.72 -43.07 -6.03
C MET A 5 -24.07 -42.25 -4.90
N LEU A 6 -23.00 -41.53 -5.22
CA LEU A 6 -22.43 -40.48 -4.36
C LEU A 6 -23.22 -39.19 -4.60
N PHE A 7 -24.05 -38.81 -3.63
CA PHE A 7 -24.61 -37.47 -3.52
C PHE A 7 -23.55 -36.54 -2.91
N PHE A 8 -23.15 -35.50 -3.65
CA PHE A 8 -22.45 -34.34 -3.08
C PHE A 8 -23.48 -33.40 -2.45
N PRO A 9 -23.34 -32.99 -1.18
CA PRO A 9 -24.17 -31.93 -0.64
C PRO A 9 -23.69 -30.57 -1.19
N VAL A 10 -24.60 -29.85 -1.84
CA VAL A 10 -24.44 -28.43 -2.15
C VAL A 10 -24.66 -27.67 -0.85
N ALA A 11 -23.62 -27.04 -0.30
CA ALA A 11 -23.78 -26.10 0.80
C ALA A 11 -24.03 -24.71 0.20
N ALA A 12 -25.30 -24.29 0.20
CA ALA A 12 -25.70 -22.92 -0.07
C ALA A 12 -25.47 -22.08 1.19
N CYS A 13 -24.89 -20.88 1.03
CA CYS A 13 -24.87 -19.87 2.08
C CYS A 13 -26.25 -19.23 2.18
N ASP A 14 -27.16 -19.88 2.92
CA ASP A 14 -28.38 -19.23 3.41
C ASP A 14 -28.90 -20.02 4.62
N ASP A 15 -28.75 -19.44 5.81
CA ASP A 15 -29.76 -19.56 6.87
C ASP A 15 -29.54 -18.43 7.89
N GLU A 16 -30.48 -17.48 7.91
CA GLU A 16 -30.64 -16.54 9.00
C GLU A 16 -30.97 -17.30 10.29
N THR A 17 -30.61 -16.73 11.44
CA THR A 17 -30.96 -17.18 12.80
C THR A 17 -30.04 -18.21 13.48
N LYS A 18 -28.77 -17.84 13.78
CA LYS A 18 -28.11 -18.36 14.99
C LYS A 18 -27.33 -17.27 15.73
N ASP A 19 -27.80 -17.02 16.94
CA ASP A 19 -27.15 -16.26 17.99
C ASP A 19 -25.85 -16.96 18.39
N VAL A 20 -24.69 -16.34 18.10
CA VAL A 20 -23.39 -16.87 18.52
C VAL A 20 -22.47 -15.70 18.90
N SER A 21 -22.36 -15.47 20.20
CA SER A 21 -21.27 -14.69 20.80
C SER A 21 -19.93 -15.36 20.49
N TYR A 22 -19.07 -14.69 19.72
CA TYR A 22 -17.67 -15.08 19.59
C TYR A 22 -16.80 -14.16 20.45
N ALA A 23 -16.06 -14.76 21.38
CA ALA A 23 -15.03 -14.09 22.16
C ALA A 23 -13.75 -13.94 21.32
N TYR A 24 -13.71 -12.91 20.47
CA TYR A 24 -12.47 -12.20 20.20
C TYR A 24 -12.45 -11.01 21.14
N ALA A 25 -11.86 -11.19 22.33
CA ALA A 25 -11.59 -10.06 23.22
C ALA A 25 -10.40 -9.27 22.65
N CYS A 26 -10.65 -8.50 21.59
CA CYS A 26 -9.93 -7.26 21.37
C CYS A 26 -10.61 -6.22 22.26
N ASP A 27 -10.04 -5.92 23.42
CA ASP A 27 -10.54 -4.89 24.35
C ASP A 27 -10.37 -3.45 23.80
N GLU A 28 -9.96 -3.29 22.54
CA GLU A 28 -9.91 -1.99 21.89
C GLU A 28 -11.26 -1.64 21.22
N PRO A 29 -11.81 -0.43 21.46
CA PRO A 29 -13.09 0.00 20.90
C PRO A 29 -13.13 0.06 19.36
N ARG A 30 -12.00 -0.09 18.67
CA ARG A 30 -11.89 -0.08 17.20
C ARG A 30 -12.06 -1.46 16.55
N CYS A 31 -12.07 -2.54 17.34
CA CYS A 31 -12.20 -3.91 16.85
C CYS A 31 -13.53 -4.56 17.23
N GLN A 32 -14.50 -3.81 17.76
CA GLN A 32 -15.86 -4.32 17.87
C GLN A 32 -16.49 -4.28 16.48
N PRO A 33 -16.77 -5.44 15.84
CA PRO A 33 -17.70 -5.43 14.72
C PRO A 33 -19.00 -4.86 15.28
N GLU A 34 -19.50 -3.78 14.67
CA GLU A 34 -20.77 -3.21 15.08
C GLU A 34 -21.80 -4.33 15.16
N THR A 35 -22.32 -4.57 16.36
CA THR A 35 -23.36 -5.55 16.60
C THR A 35 -24.64 -5.04 15.96
N GLY A 36 -24.81 -5.31 14.67
CA GLY A 36 -25.96 -4.88 13.88
C GLY A 36 -25.80 -5.16 12.39
N ALA A 37 -26.09 -6.39 11.97
CA ALA A 37 -26.32 -6.81 10.58
C ALA A 37 -25.19 -6.52 9.55
N GLY A 38 -24.25 -7.45 9.41
CA GLY A 38 -23.34 -7.47 8.25
C GLY A 38 -22.56 -8.78 8.18
N GLN A 39 -22.60 -9.45 7.03
CA GLN A 39 -21.81 -10.65 6.73
C GLN A 39 -20.31 -10.42 7.02
N PRO A 40 -19.50 -11.49 7.20
CA PRO A 40 -18.04 -11.38 7.09
C PRO A 40 -17.72 -10.71 5.75
N THR A 41 -17.31 -9.46 5.77
CA THR A 41 -17.05 -8.73 4.53
C THR A 41 -15.70 -9.19 3.99
N SER A 42 -15.73 -9.80 2.81
CA SER A 42 -14.59 -9.88 1.90
C SER A 42 -14.35 -8.45 1.42
N ALA A 43 -13.63 -7.67 2.23
CA ALA A 43 -13.37 -6.24 2.02
C ALA A 43 -11.88 -5.96 2.16
N VAL A 44 -11.36 -5.12 1.28
CA VAL A 44 -9.95 -4.76 1.22
C VAL A 44 -9.76 -3.28 0.89
N ASP A 45 -8.89 -2.64 1.66
CA ASP A 45 -8.36 -1.31 1.43
C ASP A 45 -6.95 -1.47 0.89
N VAL A 46 -6.68 -0.95 -0.31
CA VAL A 46 -5.40 -1.11 -1.02
C VAL A 46 -4.78 0.25 -1.24
N VAL A 47 -3.55 0.44 -0.76
CA VAL A 47 -2.76 1.66 -0.97
C VAL A 47 -1.49 1.35 -1.73
N PHE A 48 -1.25 2.11 -2.78
CA PHE A 48 0.02 2.16 -3.49
C PHE A 48 0.74 3.46 -3.16
N VAL A 49 1.97 3.35 -2.67
CA VAL A 49 2.86 4.46 -2.38
C VAL A 49 3.97 4.42 -3.42
N LEU A 50 3.92 5.34 -4.39
CA LEU A 50 4.70 5.27 -5.61
C LEU A 50 5.75 6.37 -5.65
N GLU A 51 7.00 5.99 -5.80
CA GLU A 51 8.00 6.92 -6.30
C GLU A 51 7.65 7.29 -7.74
N ASN A 52 7.64 8.60 -8.01
CA ASN A 52 7.27 9.17 -9.30
C ASN A 52 8.40 10.01 -9.90
N THR A 53 9.64 9.53 -9.79
CA THR A 53 10.81 10.10 -10.47
C THR A 53 10.96 9.48 -11.87
N MET A 54 11.93 9.98 -12.65
CA MET A 54 12.21 9.45 -13.98
C MET A 54 12.68 7.99 -13.98
N ASP A 55 13.38 7.58 -12.93
CA ASP A 55 14.01 6.27 -12.86
C ASP A 55 13.01 5.13 -12.58
N THR A 56 11.80 5.44 -12.10
CA THR A 56 10.71 4.48 -11.81
C THR A 56 9.60 4.46 -12.87
N ARG A 57 9.72 5.26 -13.92
CA ARG A 57 8.70 5.41 -14.96
C ARG A 57 8.26 4.07 -15.56
N ASP A 58 9.20 3.25 -16.00
CA ASP A 58 8.90 1.98 -16.66
C ASP A 58 8.22 0.99 -15.71
N GLN A 59 8.58 1.04 -14.41
CA GLN A 59 8.02 0.16 -13.39
C GLN A 59 6.61 0.56 -13.00
N THR A 60 6.29 1.86 -12.96
CA THR A 60 4.89 2.30 -12.77
C THR A 60 4.01 1.93 -13.97
N GLU A 61 4.53 1.99 -15.20
CA GLU A 61 3.83 1.51 -16.41
C GLU A 61 3.61 -0.01 -16.36
N TYR A 62 4.63 -0.78 -16.00
CA TYR A 62 4.52 -2.23 -15.85
C TYR A 62 3.51 -2.63 -14.76
N LEU A 63 3.53 -1.93 -13.63
CA LEU A 63 2.60 -2.14 -12.53
C LEU A 63 1.16 -1.90 -12.97
N GLY A 64 0.94 -0.82 -13.74
CA GLY A 64 -0.34 -0.55 -14.39
C GLY A 64 -0.77 -1.68 -15.31
N GLY A 65 0.13 -2.20 -16.15
CA GLY A 65 -0.14 -3.32 -17.05
C GLY A 65 -0.51 -4.63 -16.34
N SER A 66 -0.05 -4.81 -15.10
CA SER A 66 -0.27 -6.02 -14.30
C SER A 66 -1.56 -5.99 -13.46
N LEU A 67 -2.28 -4.86 -13.43
CA LEU A 67 -3.51 -4.69 -12.65
C LEU A 67 -4.61 -5.68 -13.02
N SER A 68 -4.75 -6.02 -14.31
CA SER A 68 -5.75 -6.96 -14.78
C SER A 68 -5.56 -8.33 -14.13
N THR A 69 -4.32 -8.81 -14.05
CA THR A 69 -3.98 -10.07 -13.38
C THR A 69 -4.27 -10.00 -11.88
N PHE A 70 -3.88 -8.91 -11.22
CA PHE A 70 -4.15 -8.70 -9.80
C PHE A 70 -5.66 -8.73 -9.48
N LEU A 71 -6.47 -7.97 -10.22
CA LEU A 71 -7.92 -7.94 -10.04
C LEU A 71 -8.59 -9.28 -10.38
N GLN A 72 -8.11 -9.96 -11.43
CA GLN A 72 -8.58 -11.30 -11.78
C GLN A 72 -8.36 -12.27 -10.62
N ARG A 73 -7.17 -12.31 -10.04
CA ARG A 73 -6.84 -13.22 -8.93
C ARG A 73 -7.66 -12.92 -7.67
N LEU A 74 -7.87 -11.64 -7.37
CA LEU A 74 -8.78 -11.25 -6.29
C LEU A 74 -10.21 -11.72 -6.51
N ARG A 75 -10.72 -11.65 -7.75
CA ARG A 75 -12.05 -12.16 -8.09
C ARG A 75 -12.13 -13.68 -7.96
N GLU A 76 -11.19 -14.39 -8.57
CA GLU A 76 -11.15 -15.86 -8.61
C GLU A 76 -11.10 -16.46 -7.21
N ALA A 77 -10.31 -15.89 -6.31
CA ALA A 77 -10.17 -16.45 -4.97
C ALA A 77 -11.38 -16.22 -4.05
N ASN A 78 -12.31 -15.34 -4.44
CA ASN A 78 -13.47 -14.98 -3.63
C ASN A 78 -14.80 -15.29 -4.34
N ASP A 79 -14.76 -15.85 -5.55
CA ASP A 79 -15.92 -16.00 -6.47
C ASP A 79 -16.65 -14.68 -6.78
N ARG A 80 -16.02 -13.54 -6.46
CA ARG A 80 -16.49 -12.16 -6.67
C ARG A 80 -15.37 -11.18 -6.37
N LEU A 81 -15.48 -9.95 -6.87
CA LEU A 81 -14.62 -8.87 -6.40
C LEU A 81 -14.95 -8.55 -4.92
N PRO A 82 -13.97 -8.46 -4.01
CA PRO A 82 -14.20 -7.96 -2.67
C PRO A 82 -14.70 -6.51 -2.70
N ASP A 83 -15.25 -6.04 -1.58
CA ASP A 83 -15.51 -4.62 -1.40
C ASP A 83 -14.17 -3.88 -1.34
N LEU A 84 -13.92 -3.00 -2.31
CA LEU A 84 -12.60 -2.46 -2.60
C LEU A 84 -12.57 -0.95 -2.37
N HIS A 85 -11.63 -0.51 -1.53
CA HIS A 85 -11.09 0.84 -1.58
C HIS A 85 -9.69 0.79 -2.19
N PHE A 86 -9.40 1.67 -3.14
CA PHE A 86 -8.07 1.73 -3.78
C PHE A 86 -7.57 3.17 -3.88
N GLY A 87 -6.43 3.44 -3.24
CA GLY A 87 -5.80 4.76 -3.20
C GLY A 87 -4.35 4.72 -3.67
N VAL A 88 -3.90 5.82 -4.28
CA VAL A 88 -2.51 6.01 -4.72
C VAL A 88 -1.97 7.29 -4.12
N VAL A 89 -0.79 7.25 -3.52
CA VAL A 89 -0.03 8.42 -3.08
C VAL A 89 1.37 8.36 -3.67
N THR A 90 2.01 9.52 -3.83
CA THR A 90 3.41 9.61 -4.25
C THR A 90 4.34 9.70 -3.03
N THR A 91 5.64 9.54 -3.25
CA THR A 91 6.69 9.74 -2.23
C THR A 91 7.10 11.21 -2.05
N ASP A 92 6.57 12.11 -2.88
CA ASP A 92 6.90 13.54 -2.86
C ASP A 92 6.21 14.26 -1.70
N LEU A 93 6.98 14.59 -0.67
CA LEU A 93 6.58 15.48 0.43
C LEU A 93 7.35 16.80 0.41
N GLY A 94 8.08 17.09 -0.69
CA GLY A 94 8.99 18.21 -0.79
C GLY A 94 10.16 18.12 0.19
N THR A 95 10.90 19.22 0.32
CA THR A 95 12.13 19.28 1.16
C THR A 95 12.17 20.50 2.08
N ALA A 96 11.00 21.07 2.36
CA ALA A 96 10.86 22.26 3.18
C ALA A 96 11.58 22.10 4.55
N PRO A 97 12.23 23.17 5.05
CA PRO A 97 12.22 24.53 4.53
C PRO A 97 13.21 24.78 3.38
N TYR A 98 13.95 23.76 2.93
CA TYR A 98 14.93 23.90 1.87
C TYR A 98 14.27 23.84 0.50
N ASN A 99 14.80 24.63 -0.43
CA ASN A 99 14.29 24.71 -1.79
C ASN A 99 15.24 23.98 -2.74
N ILE A 100 15.08 22.66 -2.84
CA ILE A 100 15.89 21.81 -3.71
C ILE A 100 15.23 21.73 -5.10
N PRO A 101 15.99 21.85 -6.20
CA PRO A 101 15.46 21.66 -7.54
C PRO A 101 14.70 20.34 -7.71
N GLY A 102 13.45 20.40 -8.18
CA GLY A 102 12.54 19.26 -8.31
C GLY A 102 11.76 18.91 -7.03
N CYS A 103 12.01 19.59 -5.92
CA CYS A 103 11.36 19.37 -4.62
C CYS A 103 10.80 20.68 -4.01
N GLU A 104 10.57 21.69 -4.83
CA GLU A 104 10.29 23.07 -4.41
C GLU A 104 8.89 23.24 -3.81
N ARG A 105 7.99 22.29 -4.08
CA ARG A 105 6.62 22.32 -3.55
C ARG A 105 6.66 21.98 -2.06
N GLU A 106 6.43 22.97 -1.21
CA GLU A 106 6.30 22.78 0.23
C GLU A 106 5.23 21.72 0.55
N GLY A 107 5.63 20.68 1.29
CA GLY A 107 4.77 19.54 1.63
C GLY A 107 4.45 18.59 0.48
N GLY A 108 4.99 18.82 -0.73
CA GLY A 108 4.79 17.97 -1.91
C GLY A 108 3.31 17.65 -2.18
N ASP A 109 3.01 16.37 -2.36
CA ASP A 109 1.64 15.83 -2.46
C ASP A 109 0.97 15.65 -1.10
N GLY A 110 1.72 15.72 0.00
CA GLY A 110 1.21 15.75 1.37
C GLY A 110 0.52 14.46 1.81
N GLY A 111 0.87 13.32 1.21
CA GLY A 111 0.20 12.04 1.45
C GLY A 111 -1.27 12.01 1.04
N ARG A 112 -1.75 12.97 0.23
CA ARG A 112 -3.12 12.96 -0.30
C ARG A 112 -3.25 11.93 -1.40
N PHE A 113 -4.36 11.19 -1.42
CA PHE A 113 -4.67 10.34 -2.56
C PHE A 113 -4.76 11.16 -3.84
N LEU A 114 -4.17 10.62 -4.90
CA LEU A 114 -4.08 11.23 -6.22
C LEU A 114 -4.94 10.50 -7.24
N LYS A 115 -5.41 11.25 -8.22
CA LYS A 115 -6.13 10.76 -9.40
C LYS A 115 -5.23 10.80 -10.63
N GLY A 116 -4.12 10.05 -10.56
CA GLY A 116 -3.05 10.10 -11.55
C GLY A 116 -2.31 11.44 -11.58
N VAL A 117 -1.44 11.61 -12.57
CA VAL A 117 -0.60 12.80 -12.73
C VAL A 117 -1.46 14.07 -12.77
N ASN A 118 -1.12 15.04 -11.92
CA ASN A 118 -1.85 16.30 -11.77
C ASN A 118 -3.36 16.14 -11.49
N ASN A 119 -3.80 15.01 -10.92
CA ASN A 119 -5.21 14.67 -10.73
C ASN A 119 -6.04 14.68 -12.03
N ALA A 120 -5.43 14.31 -13.16
CA ALA A 120 -6.04 14.42 -14.48
C ALA A 120 -7.07 13.32 -14.81
N CYS A 121 -7.13 12.23 -14.04
CA CYS A 121 -8.09 11.16 -14.32
C CYS A 121 -9.54 11.64 -14.12
N THR A 122 -10.43 11.29 -15.05
CA THR A 122 -11.87 11.61 -14.95
C THR A 122 -12.48 10.94 -13.71
N ASN A 123 -12.18 9.66 -13.54
CA ASN A 123 -12.57 8.84 -12.41
C ASN A 123 -11.44 8.75 -11.36
N PRO A 124 -11.73 8.43 -10.09
CA PRO A 124 -13.04 8.42 -9.43
C PRO A 124 -13.64 9.83 -9.30
N ARG A 125 -14.93 9.94 -9.01
CA ARG A 125 -15.67 11.21 -8.88
C ARG A 125 -15.97 11.47 -7.41
N GLY A 126 -15.85 12.72 -6.96
CA GLY A 126 -16.17 13.11 -5.58
C GLY A 126 -15.09 12.75 -4.55
N GLN A 127 -14.25 11.75 -4.83
CA GLN A 127 -13.11 11.34 -4.01
C GLN A 127 -11.87 11.15 -4.88
N ASN A 128 -10.70 11.05 -4.25
CA ASN A 128 -9.43 10.76 -4.92
C ASN A 128 -8.98 9.29 -4.81
N TYR A 129 -9.81 8.44 -4.21
CA TYR A 129 -9.63 7.00 -4.16
C TYR A 129 -10.87 6.30 -4.72
N VAL A 130 -10.68 5.12 -5.28
CA VAL A 130 -11.78 4.32 -5.83
C VAL A 130 -12.55 3.67 -4.71
N VAL A 131 -13.87 3.72 -4.82
CA VAL A 131 -14.81 2.92 -4.03
C VAL A 131 -15.56 2.01 -5.00
N ASP A 132 -15.48 0.71 -4.78
CA ASP A 132 -16.31 -0.30 -5.43
C ASP A 132 -16.77 -1.30 -4.38
N VAL A 133 -18.03 -1.20 -3.94
CA VAL A 133 -18.57 -2.01 -2.82
C VAL A 133 -19.94 -2.59 -3.16
N ALA A 134 -20.34 -3.66 -2.48
CA ALA A 134 -21.69 -4.20 -2.61
C ALA A 134 -22.74 -3.22 -2.05
N PRO A 135 -23.90 -3.06 -2.70
CA PRO A 135 -25.00 -2.28 -2.13
C PRO A 135 -25.54 -2.93 -0.85
N ARG A 136 -26.03 -2.11 0.08
CA ARG A 136 -26.57 -2.59 1.37
C ARG A 136 -28.10 -2.46 1.40
N GLY A 137 -28.75 -3.40 2.10
CA GLY A 137 -30.21 -3.40 2.28
C GLY A 137 -31.01 -3.80 1.04
N CYS A 138 -30.43 -4.63 0.16
CA CYS A 138 -31.10 -5.23 -0.99
C CYS A 138 -30.69 -6.69 -1.14
N THR A 139 -31.49 -7.43 -1.91
CA THR A 139 -31.29 -8.84 -2.23
C THR A 139 -30.52 -9.00 -3.54
N ILE A 140 -29.50 -9.86 -3.54
CA ILE A 140 -28.72 -10.21 -4.73
C ILE A 140 -28.66 -11.73 -4.84
N SER A 141 -29.22 -12.28 -5.92
CA SER A 141 -29.20 -13.72 -6.22
C SER A 141 -28.05 -14.04 -7.17
N ARG A 142 -27.25 -15.05 -6.84
CA ARG A 142 -26.09 -15.51 -7.62
C ARG A 142 -26.25 -16.95 -8.11
N GLY A 143 -25.72 -17.22 -9.29
CA GLY A 143 -25.57 -18.55 -9.86
C GLY A 143 -24.30 -19.26 -9.34
N ALA A 144 -24.07 -20.48 -9.84
CA ALA A 144 -22.97 -21.34 -9.39
C ALA A 144 -21.56 -20.81 -9.72
N GLU A 145 -21.43 -19.86 -10.66
CA GLU A 145 -20.18 -19.24 -11.09
C GLU A 145 -20.05 -17.78 -10.59
N GLY A 146 -20.80 -17.42 -9.54
CA GLY A 146 -20.78 -16.07 -8.96
C GLY A 146 -21.55 -15.00 -9.74
N THR A 147 -22.02 -15.32 -10.96
CA THR A 147 -22.84 -14.46 -11.81
C THR A 147 -24.19 -14.11 -11.18
N CYS A 148 -24.58 -12.83 -11.23
CA CYS A 148 -25.86 -12.43 -10.66
C CYS A 148 -27.02 -12.72 -11.63
N THR A 149 -28.02 -13.42 -11.11
CA THR A 149 -29.21 -13.84 -11.86
C THR A 149 -30.40 -12.91 -11.61
N ALA A 150 -30.45 -12.26 -10.45
CA ALA A 150 -31.47 -11.26 -10.10
C ALA A 150 -30.98 -10.37 -8.95
N HIS A 151 -31.50 -9.14 -8.86
CA HIS A 151 -31.39 -8.28 -7.69
C HIS A 151 -32.54 -7.27 -7.61
N ASP A 152 -32.82 -6.74 -6.42
CA ASP A 152 -33.80 -5.65 -6.19
C ASP A 152 -33.14 -4.32 -5.81
N CYS A 153 -31.80 -4.25 -5.84
CA CYS A 153 -31.03 -3.06 -5.48
C CYS A 153 -31.40 -1.83 -6.33
N THR A 154 -31.52 -0.68 -5.67
CA THR A 154 -31.77 0.64 -6.27
C THR A 154 -30.72 1.66 -5.82
N ALA A 155 -30.76 2.88 -6.35
CA ALA A 155 -29.81 3.93 -5.97
C ALA A 155 -29.81 4.22 -4.45
N THR A 156 -30.90 3.99 -3.72
CA THR A 156 -30.95 4.20 -2.26
C THR A 156 -30.04 3.23 -1.51
N ASN A 157 -29.79 2.04 -2.07
CA ASN A 157 -28.87 1.04 -1.50
C ASN A 157 -27.39 1.42 -1.64
N CYS A 158 -27.11 2.49 -2.37
CA CYS A 158 -25.78 3.12 -2.49
C CYS A 158 -25.70 4.49 -1.81
N GLY A 159 -26.78 4.97 -1.19
CA GLY A 159 -26.75 6.23 -0.45
C GLY A 159 -26.06 6.09 0.90
N ALA A 160 -25.57 7.20 1.45
CA ALA A 160 -24.90 7.25 2.77
C ALA A 160 -25.63 6.47 3.85
N ALA A 161 -26.96 6.64 3.93
CA ALA A 161 -27.81 5.99 4.92
C ALA A 161 -27.77 4.45 4.86
N ALA A 162 -27.51 3.86 3.70
CA ALA A 162 -27.36 2.41 3.56
C ALA A 162 -26.05 1.90 4.19
N PHE A 163 -25.05 2.77 4.34
CA PHE A 163 -23.74 2.49 4.92
C PHE A 163 -23.55 3.08 6.32
N THR A 164 -24.57 3.73 6.87
CA THR A 164 -24.55 4.30 8.22
C THR A 164 -24.79 3.22 9.25
N GLY A 165 -23.77 3.01 10.09
CA GLY A 165 -23.78 2.08 11.20
C GLY A 165 -24.54 2.55 12.43
N ALA A 166 -24.39 1.82 13.53
CA ALA A 166 -24.97 2.20 14.82
C ALA A 166 -24.33 3.47 15.40
N ASP A 167 -23.08 3.76 15.01
CA ASP A 167 -22.36 4.98 15.36
C ASP A 167 -22.90 6.25 14.66
N GLY A 168 -23.80 6.10 13.69
CA GLY A 168 -24.35 7.21 12.92
C GLY A 168 -23.39 7.81 11.88
N VAL A 169 -22.24 7.18 11.65
CA VAL A 169 -21.25 7.61 10.66
C VAL A 169 -21.28 6.64 9.47
N PRO A 170 -21.47 7.13 8.23
CA PRO A 170 -21.42 6.26 7.07
C PRO A 170 -19.99 5.75 6.84
N THR A 171 -19.86 4.42 6.64
CA THR A 171 -18.57 3.80 6.32
C THR A 171 -18.08 4.10 4.91
N GLU A 172 -18.99 4.57 4.04
CA GLU A 172 -18.73 4.88 2.64
C GLU A 172 -18.97 6.38 2.38
N PRO A 173 -18.28 6.97 1.38
CA PRO A 173 -18.55 8.34 0.98
C PRO A 173 -19.93 8.50 0.32
N ASP A 174 -20.39 9.75 0.27
CA ASP A 174 -21.63 10.11 -0.42
C ASP A 174 -21.49 10.01 -1.96
N ASP A 175 -22.62 10.07 -2.67
CA ASP A 175 -22.72 10.11 -4.13
C ASP A 175 -22.21 8.87 -4.90
N LEU A 176 -22.16 7.70 -4.24
CA LEU A 176 -21.95 6.43 -4.93
C LEU A 176 -23.10 6.12 -5.89
N LEU A 177 -22.75 5.63 -7.08
CA LEU A 177 -23.70 5.20 -8.08
C LEU A 177 -23.90 3.70 -8.04
N LEU A 178 -25.16 3.28 -8.16
CA LEU A 178 -25.48 1.90 -8.48
C LEU A 178 -25.09 1.63 -9.94
N ALA A 179 -24.22 0.66 -10.14
CA ALA A 179 -23.80 0.15 -11.44
C ALA A 179 -23.73 -1.38 -11.40
N THR A 180 -23.59 -2.01 -12.55
CA THR A 180 -23.44 -3.47 -12.65
C THR A 180 -21.99 -3.82 -12.97
N ASP A 181 -21.43 -4.86 -12.35
CA ASP A 181 -20.13 -5.44 -12.72
C ASP A 181 -20.21 -6.36 -13.94
N GLU A 182 -19.04 -6.91 -14.32
CA GLU A 182 -18.90 -7.83 -15.44
C GLU A 182 -19.66 -9.15 -15.22
N GLN A 183 -19.92 -9.53 -13.96
CA GLN A 183 -20.70 -10.71 -13.57
C GLN A 183 -22.20 -10.42 -13.49
N GLY A 184 -22.66 -9.23 -13.87
CA GLY A 184 -24.06 -8.83 -13.82
C GLY A 184 -24.54 -8.42 -12.42
N CYS A 185 -23.64 -8.24 -11.46
CA CYS A 185 -23.98 -7.95 -10.08
C CYS A 185 -24.00 -6.45 -9.78
N PRO A 186 -24.94 -5.98 -8.95
CA PRO A 186 -25.01 -4.58 -8.57
C PRO A 186 -23.85 -4.21 -7.62
N ARG A 187 -23.27 -3.03 -7.84
CA ARG A 187 -22.15 -2.44 -7.10
C ARG A 187 -22.38 -0.95 -6.91
N CYS A 188 -21.98 -0.42 -5.77
CA CYS A 188 -21.95 1.00 -5.46
C CYS A 188 -20.55 1.54 -5.73
N ARG A 189 -20.44 2.47 -6.67
CA ARG A 189 -19.16 2.92 -7.22
C ARG A 189 -19.09 4.42 -7.37
N ASN A 190 -17.89 4.98 -7.26
CA ASN A 190 -17.64 6.40 -7.53
C ASN A 190 -17.05 6.67 -8.93
N TYR A 191 -17.14 5.72 -9.87
CA TYR A 191 -16.66 5.88 -11.24
C TYR A 191 -17.70 5.43 -12.28
N VAL A 192 -17.61 5.97 -13.49
CA VAL A 192 -18.55 5.70 -14.60
C VAL A 192 -17.87 5.65 -15.96
N GLY A 193 -18.50 4.96 -16.90
CA GLY A 193 -18.12 4.98 -18.31
C GLY A 193 -16.84 4.21 -18.65
N GLU A 194 -16.19 3.59 -17.65
CA GLU A 194 -14.93 2.87 -17.78
C GLU A 194 -14.93 1.64 -16.85
N PRO A 195 -14.30 0.51 -17.24
CA PRO A 195 -14.09 -0.63 -16.37
C PRO A 195 -13.10 -0.29 -15.24
N LEU A 196 -13.16 -1.02 -14.13
CA LEU A 196 -12.34 -0.76 -12.93
C LEU A 196 -10.84 -0.73 -13.24
N GLU A 197 -10.40 -1.67 -14.08
CA GLU A 197 -9.02 -1.84 -14.53
C GLU A 197 -8.46 -0.55 -15.13
N ASN A 198 -9.24 0.12 -16.00
CA ASN A 198 -8.83 1.37 -16.65
C ASN A 198 -8.78 2.53 -15.66
N VAL A 199 -9.69 2.55 -14.67
CA VAL A 199 -9.69 3.56 -13.61
C VAL A 199 -8.42 3.40 -12.77
N LEU A 200 -8.12 2.18 -12.32
CA LEU A 200 -6.91 1.91 -11.53
C LEU A 200 -5.63 2.19 -12.31
N TYR A 201 -5.59 1.83 -13.60
CA TYR A 201 -4.46 2.14 -14.48
C TYR A 201 -4.19 3.65 -14.55
N CYS A 202 -5.24 4.45 -14.71
CA CYS A 202 -5.10 5.91 -14.71
C CYS A 202 -4.57 6.44 -13.37
N LEU A 203 -5.04 5.88 -12.25
CA LEU A 203 -4.61 6.30 -10.91
C LEU A 203 -3.12 6.03 -10.67
N LEU A 204 -2.61 4.89 -11.15
CA LEU A 204 -1.19 4.54 -11.03
C LEU A 204 -0.27 5.39 -11.92
N ALA A 205 -0.80 6.06 -12.95
CA ALA A 205 -0.04 6.94 -13.83
C ALA A 205 0.26 8.29 -13.15
N VAL A 206 1.09 8.29 -12.11
CA VAL A 206 1.42 9.45 -11.25
C VAL A 206 2.47 10.40 -11.85
N GLY A 207 3.06 10.04 -13.00
CA GLY A 207 4.10 10.82 -13.68
C GLY A 207 5.51 10.48 -13.21
N ASP A 208 6.48 11.26 -13.70
CA ASP A 208 7.93 11.06 -13.51
C ASP A 208 8.66 12.33 -13.02
N GLY A 209 7.91 13.34 -12.57
CA GLY A 209 8.42 14.65 -12.14
C GLY A 209 8.42 14.89 -10.62
N GLY A 210 8.38 13.82 -9.83
CA GLY A 210 8.41 13.88 -8.37
C GLY A 210 9.75 14.30 -7.78
N CYS A 211 9.74 14.59 -6.48
CA CYS A 211 10.93 14.97 -5.73
C CYS A 211 11.93 13.81 -5.63
N GLY A 212 13.19 14.08 -5.99
CA GLY A 212 14.31 13.13 -5.90
C GLY A 212 14.86 12.89 -4.48
N GLN A 213 14.02 13.13 -3.47
CA GLN A 213 14.26 12.81 -2.05
C GLN A 213 13.02 12.04 -1.59
N GLU A 214 13.00 10.75 -1.85
CA GLU A 214 11.79 9.94 -1.83
C GLU A 214 11.39 9.59 -0.39
N GLN A 215 10.26 10.10 0.08
CA GLN A 215 9.79 9.90 1.46
C GLN A 215 8.64 8.90 1.53
N SER A 216 8.86 7.67 1.06
CA SER A 216 7.84 6.61 0.99
C SER A 216 7.18 6.31 2.34
N LEU A 217 7.97 6.16 3.40
CA LEU A 217 7.45 5.80 4.72
C LEU A 217 6.61 6.93 5.32
N GLU A 218 7.06 8.17 5.20
CA GLU A 218 6.30 9.32 5.68
C GLU A 218 5.07 9.58 4.83
N ALA A 219 5.14 9.43 3.50
CA ALA A 219 3.97 9.58 2.64
C ALA A 219 2.87 8.56 2.97
N MET A 220 3.27 7.31 3.25
CA MET A 220 2.38 6.26 3.75
C MET A 220 1.72 6.66 5.07
N ARG A 221 2.51 7.16 6.03
CA ARG A 221 2.03 7.61 7.33
C ARG A 221 1.06 8.79 7.20
N GLN A 222 1.40 9.78 6.40
CA GLN A 222 0.53 10.92 6.12
C GLN A 222 -0.81 10.42 5.57
N ALA A 223 -0.79 9.53 4.59
CA ALA A 223 -1.99 9.02 3.94
C ALA A 223 -2.94 8.26 4.87
N LEU A 224 -2.39 7.44 5.76
CA LEU A 224 -3.14 6.43 6.53
C LEU A 224 -3.35 6.78 8.00
N VAL A 225 -2.44 7.55 8.60
CA VAL A 225 -2.41 7.82 10.05
C VAL A 225 -2.77 9.27 10.33
N VAL A 226 -2.14 10.21 9.62
CA VAL A 226 -2.46 11.64 9.74
C VAL A 226 -3.79 11.94 9.04
N VAL A 227 -4.02 11.33 7.88
CA VAL A 227 -5.24 11.43 7.06
C VAL A 227 -5.51 12.88 6.63
N PRO A 228 -4.81 13.37 5.59
CA PRO A 228 -5.06 14.70 5.06
C PRO A 228 -6.45 14.79 4.44
N ALA A 229 -6.90 16.03 4.22
CA ALA A 229 -8.18 16.29 3.56
C ALA A 229 -8.24 15.59 2.18
N GLY A 230 -9.30 14.83 1.95
CA GLY A 230 -9.51 13.99 0.77
C GLY A 230 -9.26 12.49 0.99
N ASN A 231 -8.61 12.10 2.10
CA ASN A 231 -8.37 10.69 2.44
C ASN A 231 -9.38 10.13 3.44
N GLU A 232 -10.32 10.94 3.92
CA GLU A 232 -11.30 10.52 4.91
C GLU A 232 -12.15 9.35 4.38
N ARG A 233 -12.56 8.46 5.29
CA ARG A 233 -13.36 7.26 5.01
C ARG A 233 -12.70 6.22 4.09
N PHE A 234 -11.41 6.38 3.76
CA PHE A 234 -10.67 5.36 3.02
C PHE A 234 -10.46 4.07 3.83
N LEU A 235 -10.00 4.17 5.08
CA LEU A 235 -9.79 2.98 5.92
C LEU A 235 -11.10 2.50 6.56
N ARG A 236 -11.49 1.26 6.30
CA ARG A 236 -12.66 0.62 6.90
C ARG A 236 -12.22 -0.36 7.97
N SER A 237 -12.69 -0.21 9.22
CA SER A 237 -12.21 -1.00 10.38
C SER A 237 -12.18 -2.51 10.12
N ALA A 238 -13.24 -3.06 9.51
CA ALA A 238 -13.37 -4.49 9.23
C ALA A 238 -12.60 -5.01 8.00
N ALA A 239 -12.11 -4.15 7.10
CA ALA A 239 -11.41 -4.55 5.87
C ALA A 239 -9.95 -4.98 6.13
N ALA A 240 -9.40 -5.84 5.28
CA ALA A 240 -7.95 -6.04 5.21
C ALA A 240 -7.29 -4.79 4.62
N LEU A 241 -6.06 -4.46 5.04
CA LEU A 241 -5.24 -3.38 4.48
C LEU A 241 -4.05 -3.98 3.75
N GLN A 242 -3.92 -3.66 2.46
CA GLN A 242 -2.70 -3.85 1.70
C GLN A 242 -1.99 -2.51 1.51
N VAL A 243 -0.70 -2.46 1.84
CA VAL A 243 0.18 -1.34 1.49
C VAL A 243 1.28 -1.86 0.58
N THR A 244 1.38 -1.30 -0.62
CA THR A 244 2.44 -1.60 -1.59
C THR A 244 3.32 -0.37 -1.76
N LEU A 245 4.61 -0.49 -1.47
CA LEU A 245 5.61 0.56 -1.66
C LEU A 245 6.39 0.30 -2.95
N LEU A 246 6.56 1.31 -3.81
CA LEU A 246 7.46 1.26 -4.96
C LEU A 246 8.48 2.39 -4.83
N ASN A 247 9.76 2.03 -4.71
CA ASN A 247 10.86 2.99 -4.59
C ASN A 247 12.18 2.35 -5.05
N ASP A 248 12.91 2.97 -5.97
CA ASP A 248 14.15 2.42 -6.52
C ASP A 248 15.39 2.70 -5.65
N GLY A 249 15.24 3.49 -4.59
CA GLY A 249 16.31 3.92 -3.71
C GLY A 249 16.02 3.75 -2.22
N GLU A 250 16.80 4.49 -1.43
CA GLU A 250 16.66 4.50 0.02
C GLU A 250 15.61 5.53 0.44
N ASP A 251 14.81 5.18 1.44
CA ASP A 251 13.78 6.10 1.95
C ASP A 251 14.42 7.31 2.65
N CYS A 252 13.98 8.51 2.26
CA CYS A 252 14.41 9.81 2.77
C CYS A 252 13.44 10.43 3.79
N SER A 253 12.54 9.64 4.41
CA SER A 253 11.57 10.16 5.39
C SER A 253 12.26 10.78 6.61
N ALA A 254 12.50 12.09 6.51
CA ALA A 254 13.38 12.85 7.39
C ALA A 254 12.65 13.22 8.69
N ALA A 255 13.31 12.94 9.83
CA ALA A 255 12.87 13.43 11.13
C ALA A 255 13.40 14.85 11.40
N ASP A 256 14.56 15.16 10.83
CA ASP A 256 15.15 16.49 10.85
C ASP A 256 15.36 16.97 9.40
N PRO A 257 14.70 18.05 8.97
CA PRO A 257 14.82 18.53 7.59
C PRO A 257 16.22 19.03 7.25
N VAL A 258 17.13 19.23 8.22
CA VAL A 258 18.55 19.57 7.96
C VAL A 258 19.23 18.57 7.03
N LEU A 259 18.70 17.34 6.95
CA LEU A 259 19.09 16.32 5.98
C LEU A 259 19.10 16.85 4.54
N PHE A 260 18.21 17.79 4.23
CA PHE A 260 18.03 18.41 2.91
C PHE A 260 18.76 19.76 2.77
N SER A 261 19.53 20.17 3.78
CA SER A 261 20.18 21.48 3.78
C SER A 261 21.25 21.62 2.70
N LEU A 262 21.25 22.78 2.06
CA LEU A 262 22.26 23.25 1.11
C LEU A 262 23.19 24.31 1.72
N GLU A 263 23.06 24.61 3.02
CA GLU A 263 23.92 25.56 3.72
C GLU A 263 25.35 25.02 3.85
N GLU A 264 26.35 25.90 3.78
CA GLU A 264 27.77 25.49 3.75
C GLU A 264 28.18 24.68 4.99
N ASP A 265 27.74 25.08 6.18
CA ASP A 265 28.04 24.39 7.44
C ASP A 265 27.41 22.98 7.47
N ASP A 266 26.19 22.84 6.96
CA ASP A 266 25.51 21.55 6.89
C ASP A 266 26.12 20.66 5.80
N ILE A 267 26.60 21.22 4.68
CA ILE A 267 27.37 20.47 3.69
C ILE A 267 28.71 20.00 4.28
N ALA A 268 29.37 20.81 5.10
CA ALA A 268 30.59 20.41 5.79
C ALA A 268 30.34 19.26 6.80
N ALA A 269 29.20 19.28 7.49
CA ALA A 269 28.84 18.27 8.48
C ALA A 269 28.26 16.98 7.86
N LEU A 270 27.31 17.13 6.92
CA LEU A 270 26.49 16.06 6.34
C LEU A 270 26.95 15.66 4.93
N GLY A 271 27.94 16.33 4.34
CA GLY A 271 28.44 16.08 2.98
C GLY A 271 27.57 16.72 1.92
N GLN A 272 27.92 16.54 0.65
CA GLN A 272 27.11 17.05 -0.44
C GLN A 272 25.70 16.46 -0.42
N LEU A 273 24.70 17.25 -0.83
CA LEU A 273 23.33 16.78 -0.94
C LEU A 273 23.21 15.78 -2.10
N THR A 274 23.15 14.50 -1.74
CA THR A 274 22.79 13.39 -2.61
C THR A 274 21.83 12.47 -1.86
N SER A 275 21.18 11.53 -2.56
CA SER A 275 20.37 10.49 -1.91
C SER A 275 21.18 9.62 -0.91
N PHE A 276 22.52 9.65 -0.98
CA PHE A 276 23.35 8.98 0.02
C PHE A 276 23.19 9.55 1.43
N ARG A 277 22.82 10.82 1.61
CA ARG A 277 22.51 11.35 2.94
C ARG A 277 21.40 10.52 3.61
N CYS A 278 20.37 10.14 2.87
CA CYS A 278 19.28 9.31 3.39
C CYS A 278 19.77 7.92 3.82
N THR A 279 20.69 7.32 3.06
CA THR A 279 21.38 6.08 3.47
C THR A 279 22.21 6.30 4.72
N GLU A 280 23.12 7.27 4.75
CA GLU A 280 24.07 7.46 5.85
C GLU A 280 23.39 7.75 7.20
N PHE A 281 22.36 8.60 7.18
CA PHE A 281 21.63 9.05 8.36
C PHE A 281 20.38 8.23 8.64
N GLY A 282 20.05 7.24 7.80
CA GLY A 282 18.95 6.30 8.01
C GLY A 282 19.38 4.85 8.23
N VAL A 283 20.63 4.50 7.90
CA VAL A 283 21.18 3.14 7.93
C VAL A 283 22.44 3.08 8.78
N VAL A 284 22.60 1.98 9.50
CA VAL A 284 23.82 1.61 10.21
C VAL A 284 24.32 0.28 9.68
N CYS A 285 25.63 0.18 9.45
CA CYS A 285 26.33 -1.04 9.04
C CYS A 285 27.39 -1.39 10.10
N ASP A 286 28.08 -2.52 9.93
CA ASP A 286 29.14 -2.91 10.86
C ASP A 286 30.36 -1.98 10.78
N GLU A 287 30.66 -1.48 9.59
CA GLU A 287 31.71 -0.51 9.33
C GLU A 287 31.21 0.93 9.55
N PRO A 288 32.01 1.82 10.16
CA PRO A 288 31.66 3.23 10.26
C PRO A 288 31.79 3.93 8.90
N TRP A 289 30.86 4.83 8.60
CA TRP A 289 30.91 5.68 7.39
C TRP A 289 32.23 6.47 7.33
N VAL A 290 32.93 6.38 6.19
CA VAL A 290 34.24 7.01 5.99
C VAL A 290 34.11 8.38 5.34
N ARG A 291 34.61 9.42 6.03
CA ARG A 291 34.67 10.80 5.53
C ARG A 291 36.00 11.50 5.88
N PRO A 292 36.66 12.19 4.93
CA PRO A 292 36.40 12.13 3.50
C PRO A 292 36.75 10.74 2.94
N MET A 293 35.95 10.27 1.98
CA MET A 293 36.22 9.01 1.27
C MET A 293 37.16 9.27 0.08
N GLU A 294 38.18 8.43 -0.12
CA GLU A 294 39.01 8.47 -1.33
C GLU A 294 38.21 8.07 -2.57
N VAL A 295 38.62 8.49 -3.77
CA VAL A 295 37.99 8.07 -5.02
C VAL A 295 38.03 6.55 -5.14
N GLY A 296 36.88 5.93 -5.37
CA GLY A 296 36.74 4.48 -5.41
C GLY A 296 35.42 4.00 -4.80
N GLU A 297 35.45 2.78 -4.29
CA GLU A 297 34.30 2.11 -3.70
C GLU A 297 34.64 1.58 -2.31
N LEU A 298 33.70 1.67 -1.38
CA LEU A 298 33.76 1.03 -0.06
C LEU A 298 32.52 0.18 0.15
N THR A 299 32.72 -1.05 0.62
CA THR A 299 31.64 -1.97 0.97
C THR A 299 31.36 -1.91 2.45
N TYR A 300 30.08 -1.78 2.78
CA TYR A 300 29.53 -1.82 4.13
C TYR A 300 28.61 -3.03 4.23
N THR A 301 28.70 -3.77 5.33
CA THR A 301 28.04 -5.06 5.51
C THR A 301 27.14 -5.07 6.74
N ASN A 302 26.21 -6.03 6.79
CA ASN A 302 25.19 -6.16 7.84
C ASN A 302 24.41 -4.87 8.09
N CYS A 303 24.15 -4.14 7.01
CA CYS A 303 23.44 -2.87 7.03
C CYS A 303 21.97 -3.09 7.46
N ARG A 304 21.46 -2.18 8.28
CA ARG A 304 20.10 -2.23 8.82
C ARG A 304 19.59 -0.82 9.10
N PRO A 305 18.27 -0.61 9.19
CA PRO A 305 17.72 0.68 9.58
C PRO A 305 18.29 1.13 10.93
N ARG A 306 18.53 2.43 11.10
CA ARG A 306 18.85 2.97 12.42
C ARG A 306 17.66 2.82 13.36
N GLU A 307 17.97 2.49 14.61
CA GLU A 307 16.98 2.26 15.65
C GLU A 307 16.48 3.57 16.27
N ALA A 308 15.32 3.53 16.91
CA ALA A 308 14.80 4.67 17.64
C ALA A 308 15.78 5.13 18.74
N GLY A 309 16.08 6.43 18.75
CA GLY A 309 17.00 7.04 19.72
C GLY A 309 18.48 6.96 19.35
N ASP A 310 18.83 6.46 18.16
CA ASP A 310 20.20 6.59 17.62
C ASP A 310 20.51 8.09 17.38
N PRO A 311 21.53 8.66 18.07
CA PRO A 311 21.87 10.08 17.93
C PRO A 311 22.42 10.45 16.54
N GLY A 312 22.83 9.47 15.73
CA GLY A 312 23.25 9.67 14.35
C GLY A 312 22.13 9.61 13.33
N SER A 313 20.88 9.44 13.76
CA SER A 313 19.74 9.37 12.83
C SER A 313 19.14 10.75 12.56
N LEU A 314 18.94 11.05 11.28
CA LEU A 314 18.17 12.22 10.82
C LEU A 314 16.85 11.83 10.14
N THR A 315 16.53 10.54 10.12
CA THR A 315 15.29 9.99 9.56
C THR A 315 14.40 9.44 10.68
N HIS A 316 13.10 9.34 10.42
CA HIS A 316 12.21 8.70 11.38
C HIS A 316 12.55 7.19 11.51
N PRO A 317 12.54 6.61 12.72
CA PRO A 317 12.86 5.20 12.89
C PRO A 317 11.80 4.33 12.25
N VAL A 318 12.23 3.25 11.58
CA VAL A 318 11.31 2.31 10.90
C VAL A 318 10.29 1.70 11.87
N SER A 319 10.68 1.50 13.14
CA SER A 319 9.79 0.99 14.19
C SER A 319 8.54 1.85 14.40
N GLY A 320 8.63 3.18 14.24
CA GLY A 320 7.47 4.06 14.37
C GLY A 320 6.40 3.78 13.31
N TYR A 321 6.84 3.53 12.06
CA TYR A 321 5.94 3.15 10.97
C TYR A 321 5.35 1.75 11.13
N VAL A 322 6.13 0.81 11.69
CA VAL A 322 5.64 -0.53 12.05
C VAL A 322 4.54 -0.43 13.11
N ASP A 323 4.75 0.37 14.15
CA ASP A 323 3.80 0.55 15.25
C ASP A 323 2.52 1.24 14.75
N ASP A 324 2.66 2.27 13.92
CA ASP A 324 1.54 2.96 13.28
C ASP A 324 0.65 2.00 12.48
N LEU A 325 1.23 1.17 11.60
CA LEU A 325 0.45 0.22 10.80
C LEU A 325 -0.19 -0.89 11.65
N ARG A 326 0.49 -1.38 12.69
CA ARG A 326 -0.08 -2.35 13.64
C ARG A 326 -1.22 -1.78 14.47
N ALA A 327 -1.21 -0.47 14.74
CA ALA A 327 -2.30 0.23 15.39
C ALA A 327 -3.53 0.45 14.47
N LEU A 328 -3.34 0.45 13.15
CA LEU A 328 -4.44 0.51 12.19
C LEU A 328 -5.14 -0.84 12.03
N LYS A 329 -4.37 -1.93 11.99
CA LYS A 329 -4.88 -3.28 11.67
C LYS A 329 -4.13 -4.36 12.45
N PRO A 330 -4.83 -5.38 12.97
CA PRO A 330 -4.16 -6.57 13.48
C PRO A 330 -3.39 -7.26 12.33
N SER A 331 -2.32 -8.00 12.65
CA SER A 331 -1.52 -8.77 11.66
C SER A 331 -2.38 -9.73 10.82
N GLY A 332 -3.51 -10.17 11.39
CA GLY A 332 -4.60 -10.90 10.74
C GLY A 332 -5.21 -10.20 9.50
N LEU A 333 -4.99 -8.89 9.34
CA LEU A 333 -5.63 -8.03 8.34
C LEU A 333 -4.67 -7.02 7.72
N LEU A 334 -3.37 -7.20 7.88
CA LEU A 334 -2.36 -6.30 7.35
C LEU A 334 -1.41 -7.07 6.43
N LEU A 335 -1.20 -6.54 5.23
CA LEU A 335 -0.19 -6.97 4.28
C LEU A 335 0.60 -5.75 3.82
N ALA A 336 1.89 -5.67 4.15
CA ALA A 336 2.79 -4.66 3.63
C ALA A 336 3.80 -5.31 2.69
N THR A 337 3.96 -4.76 1.49
CA THR A 337 4.89 -5.25 0.48
C THR A 337 5.68 -4.11 -0.15
N ALA A 338 6.87 -4.42 -0.68
CA ALA A 338 7.74 -3.45 -1.34
C ALA A 338 8.28 -4.00 -2.65
N ILE A 339 8.17 -3.20 -3.72
CA ILE A 339 8.93 -3.33 -4.97
C ILE A 339 10.02 -2.29 -4.89
N ALA A 340 11.23 -2.70 -4.52
CA ALA A 340 12.25 -1.74 -4.18
C ALA A 340 13.66 -2.10 -4.65
N GLY A 341 14.51 -1.10 -4.54
CA GLY A 341 15.94 -1.20 -4.72
C GLY A 341 16.58 -2.44 -4.08
N PRO A 342 17.27 -3.32 -4.84
CA PRO A 342 17.76 -4.60 -4.33
C PRO A 342 18.73 -4.42 -3.17
N PHE A 343 18.51 -5.20 -2.10
CA PHE A 343 19.34 -5.16 -0.90
C PHE A 343 19.54 -6.57 -0.31
N ASP A 344 20.80 -6.98 -0.19
CA ASP A 344 21.22 -8.32 0.26
C ASP A 344 21.90 -8.31 1.65
N GLY A 345 21.89 -7.18 2.34
CA GLY A 345 22.61 -6.99 3.60
C GLY A 345 23.85 -6.09 3.47
N SER A 346 24.29 -5.79 2.25
CA SER A 346 25.44 -4.92 2.01
C SER A 346 25.09 -3.67 1.19
N ILE A 347 25.83 -2.59 1.41
CA ILE A 347 25.80 -1.37 0.60
C ILE A 347 27.21 -1.11 0.09
N VAL A 348 27.34 -0.82 -1.20
CA VAL A 348 28.58 -0.28 -1.76
C VAL A 348 28.39 1.22 -1.94
N VAL A 349 29.26 2.02 -1.32
CA VAL A 349 29.30 3.47 -1.50
C VAL A 349 30.39 3.80 -2.50
N VAL A 350 30.12 4.76 -3.38
CA VAL A 350 31.04 5.17 -4.44
C VAL A 350 31.31 6.66 -4.39
N ARG A 351 32.58 7.00 -4.67
CA ARG A 351 33.03 8.34 -5.01
C ARG A 351 33.71 8.27 -6.38
N ASN A 352 33.12 8.89 -7.39
CA ASN A 352 33.56 8.72 -8.78
C ASN A 352 34.55 9.78 -9.27
N ASP A 353 34.66 10.91 -8.58
CA ASP A 353 35.37 12.09 -9.07
C ASP A 353 36.32 12.64 -7.99
N PRO A 354 37.63 12.81 -8.27
CA PRO A 354 38.58 13.43 -7.34
C PRO A 354 38.28 14.89 -7.01
N ASP A 355 37.55 15.60 -7.86
CA ASP A 355 37.22 17.01 -7.70
C ASP A 355 35.82 17.23 -7.06
N SER A 356 35.12 16.14 -6.73
CA SER A 356 33.81 16.17 -6.06
C SER A 356 33.80 15.31 -4.79
N ASP A 357 33.18 15.82 -3.73
CA ASP A 357 32.96 15.08 -2.48
C ASP A 357 31.57 14.39 -2.43
N MET A 358 30.90 14.26 -3.59
CA MET A 358 29.62 13.58 -3.69
C MET A 358 29.78 12.08 -3.52
N LEU A 359 29.04 11.53 -2.57
CA LEU A 359 28.92 10.10 -2.33
C LEU A 359 27.58 9.59 -2.84
N TRP A 360 27.58 8.34 -3.30
CA TRP A 360 26.38 7.66 -3.78
C TRP A 360 26.38 6.22 -3.30
N SER A 361 25.21 5.69 -2.99
CA SER A 361 25.03 4.24 -3.00
C SER A 361 25.15 3.77 -4.46
N LYS A 362 25.98 2.75 -4.69
CA LYS A 362 26.17 2.13 -5.99
C LYS A 362 24.84 1.56 -6.47
N PHE A 363 24.56 1.67 -7.76
CA PHE A 363 23.42 1.00 -8.34
C PHE A 363 23.54 -0.52 -8.21
N SER A 364 22.47 -1.16 -7.74
CA SER A 364 22.31 -2.61 -7.70
C SER A 364 21.88 -3.17 -9.07
N CYS A 365 21.28 -2.34 -9.93
CA CYS A 365 20.99 -2.64 -11.33
C CYS A 365 21.07 -1.36 -12.19
N ILE A 366 20.21 -1.18 -13.22
CA ILE A 366 20.32 -0.05 -14.17
C ILE A 366 20.20 1.31 -13.43
N SER A 367 19.12 1.53 -12.68
CA SER A 367 18.84 2.78 -11.98
C SER A 367 18.55 2.62 -10.48
N ALA A 368 18.34 1.40 -9.99
CA ALA A 368 17.98 1.19 -8.59
C ALA A 368 19.19 1.07 -7.67
N ARG A 369 19.11 1.67 -6.49
CA ARG A 369 20.08 1.60 -5.37
C ARG A 369 19.54 0.72 -4.24
N PRO A 370 20.32 0.29 -3.25
CA PRO A 370 19.79 -0.50 -2.14
C PRO A 370 18.71 0.23 -1.33
N SER A 371 17.64 -0.48 -0.96
CA SER A 371 16.55 0.02 -0.11
C SER A 371 16.48 -0.76 1.21
N VAL A 372 17.24 -0.30 2.21
CA VAL A 372 17.37 -0.98 3.51
C VAL A 372 16.14 -0.75 4.38
N ARG A 373 15.64 0.49 4.45
CA ARG A 373 14.55 0.89 5.35
C ARG A 373 13.21 0.30 4.93
N LEU A 374 12.93 0.24 3.62
CA LEU A 374 11.70 -0.38 3.13
C LEU A 374 11.72 -1.90 3.35
N LYS A 375 12.86 -2.57 3.13
CA LYS A 375 13.01 -3.99 3.47
C LYS A 375 12.77 -4.23 4.96
N GLY A 376 13.37 -3.40 5.82
CA GLY A 376 13.17 -3.47 7.27
C GLY A 376 11.69 -3.34 7.68
N LEU A 377 10.95 -2.40 7.08
CA LEU A 377 9.52 -2.22 7.35
C LEU A 377 8.72 -3.48 7.00
N VAL A 378 8.81 -3.96 5.75
CA VAL A 378 7.96 -5.05 5.29
C VAL A 378 8.30 -6.37 5.98
N GLN A 379 9.58 -6.61 6.30
CA GLN A 379 9.99 -7.79 7.06
C GLN A 379 9.51 -7.74 8.51
N ALA A 380 9.48 -6.57 9.15
CA ALA A 380 8.93 -6.41 10.50
C ALA A 380 7.40 -6.61 10.56
N LEU A 381 6.71 -6.42 9.42
CA LEU A 381 5.26 -6.62 9.29
C LEU A 381 4.89 -7.99 8.70
N ALA A 382 5.87 -8.76 8.21
CA ALA A 382 5.66 -10.11 7.73
C ALA A 382 5.11 -11.00 8.85
N ARG A 383 4.16 -11.88 8.50
CA ARG A 383 3.48 -12.76 9.45
C ARG A 383 4.37 -13.86 10.01
N ASP A 384 5.22 -14.40 9.16
CA ASP A 384 6.22 -15.41 9.49
C ASP A 384 7.55 -15.04 8.82
N THR A 385 8.64 -15.43 9.46
CA THR A 385 10.00 -15.39 8.95
C THR A 385 10.16 -16.01 7.56
N SER A 386 9.37 -17.02 7.20
CA SER A 386 9.36 -17.61 5.86
C SER A 386 8.78 -16.69 4.77
N ASP A 387 8.01 -15.68 5.17
CA ASP A 387 7.39 -14.70 4.25
C ASP A 387 8.23 -13.43 4.08
N ALA A 388 9.25 -13.23 4.91
CA ALA A 388 10.05 -12.01 4.94
C ALA A 388 10.74 -11.70 3.59
N ASP A 389 11.10 -12.73 2.83
CA ASP A 389 11.70 -12.57 1.49
C ASP A 389 10.64 -12.47 0.37
N LEU A 390 9.38 -12.79 0.66
CA LEU A 390 8.28 -12.76 -0.32
C LEU A 390 7.53 -11.42 -0.34
N VAL A 391 7.63 -10.65 0.75
CA VAL A 391 7.06 -9.30 0.86
C VAL A 391 7.98 -8.21 0.31
N PHE A 392 9.24 -8.55 0.01
CA PHE A 392 10.22 -7.65 -0.59
C PHE A 392 10.64 -8.16 -1.96
N THR A 393 10.33 -7.41 -3.00
CA THR A 393 10.66 -7.74 -4.39
C THR A 393 11.63 -6.73 -4.94
N SER A 394 12.66 -7.23 -5.63
CA SER A 394 13.60 -6.39 -6.35
C SER A 394 12.91 -5.71 -7.53
N ILE A 395 13.01 -4.38 -7.60
CA ILE A 395 12.53 -3.58 -8.72
C ILE A 395 13.25 -3.91 -10.04
N CYS A 396 14.39 -4.61 -9.97
CA CYS A 396 15.20 -5.02 -11.12
C CYS A 396 14.78 -6.38 -11.70
N THR A 397 13.64 -6.94 -11.27
CA THR A 397 13.12 -8.23 -11.72
C THR A 397 11.80 -8.05 -12.48
N ASP A 398 11.36 -9.12 -13.16
CA ASP A 398 10.01 -9.17 -13.72
C ASP A 398 8.98 -9.17 -12.59
N LEU A 399 8.10 -8.17 -12.56
CA LEU A 399 7.17 -7.96 -11.46
C LEU A 399 5.89 -8.82 -11.56
N ALA A 400 5.67 -9.56 -12.66
CA ALA A 400 4.48 -10.40 -12.82
C ALA A 400 4.32 -11.43 -11.70
N ALA A 401 5.33 -12.27 -11.48
CA ALA A 401 5.23 -13.35 -10.51
C ALA A 401 5.10 -12.85 -9.05
N PRO A 402 5.83 -11.79 -8.62
CA PRO A 402 5.58 -11.13 -7.34
C PRO A 402 4.15 -10.61 -7.18
N LEU A 403 3.61 -9.92 -8.18
CA LEU A 403 2.26 -9.36 -8.13
C LEU A 403 1.19 -10.45 -8.06
N GLU A 404 1.36 -11.55 -8.80
CA GLU A 404 0.49 -12.73 -8.69
C GLU A 404 0.53 -13.33 -7.28
N SER A 405 1.73 -13.52 -6.72
CA SER A 405 1.93 -14.03 -5.35
C SER A 405 1.26 -13.13 -4.29
N TRP A 406 1.33 -11.81 -4.47
CA TRP A 406 0.68 -10.87 -3.56
C TRP A 406 -0.83 -10.87 -3.69
N ALA A 407 -1.37 -11.02 -4.91
CA ALA A 407 -2.79 -11.18 -5.14
C ALA A 407 -3.32 -12.44 -4.44
N ASP A 408 -2.62 -13.57 -4.60
CA ASP A 408 -2.97 -14.85 -3.97
C ASP A 408 -2.93 -14.75 -2.42
N ARG A 409 -1.95 -14.01 -1.88
CA ARG A 409 -1.87 -13.71 -0.45
C ARG A 409 -3.03 -12.86 0.01
N LEU A 410 -3.30 -11.74 -0.67
CA LEU A 410 -4.40 -10.84 -0.31
C LEU A 410 -5.75 -11.58 -0.33
N ALA A 411 -5.96 -12.38 -1.36
CA ALA A 411 -7.08 -13.29 -1.49
C ALA A 411 -7.26 -14.23 -0.27
N SER A 412 -6.17 -14.71 0.33
CA SER A 412 -6.26 -15.54 1.54
C SER A 412 -6.86 -14.78 2.74
N PHE A 413 -6.66 -13.46 2.86
CA PHE A 413 -7.25 -12.65 3.94
C PHE A 413 -8.76 -12.51 3.77
N THR A 414 -9.23 -12.40 2.53
CA THR A 414 -10.62 -12.12 2.21
C THR A 414 -11.46 -13.41 2.07
N SER A 415 -10.83 -14.52 1.67
CA SER A 415 -11.48 -15.85 1.52
C SER A 415 -11.58 -16.63 2.84
N ALA A 416 -10.61 -16.50 3.75
CA ALA A 416 -10.62 -17.19 5.05
C ALA A 416 -11.77 -16.77 5.98
N ARG A 417 -12.50 -15.70 5.63
CA ARG A 417 -13.71 -15.26 6.33
C ARG A 417 -15.00 -15.87 5.78
N CYS A 418 -14.96 -16.43 4.56
CA CYS A 418 -16.06 -17.17 3.97
C CYS A 418 -16.02 -18.66 4.35
N THR A 419 -14.83 -19.19 4.66
CA THR A 419 -14.67 -20.51 5.25
C THR A 419 -14.75 -20.36 6.76
N GLY A 420 -15.96 -20.38 7.32
CA GLY A 420 -16.09 -20.71 8.73
C GLY A 420 -15.37 -22.03 8.96
N LEU A 421 -14.13 -22.00 9.47
CA LEU A 421 -13.35 -23.20 9.72
C LEU A 421 -14.08 -24.01 10.79
N PRO A 422 -14.57 -25.24 10.49
CA PRO A 422 -15.01 -26.16 11.50
C PRO A 422 -13.87 -27.13 11.84
N LEU A 423 -13.70 -27.36 13.15
CA LEU A 423 -13.23 -28.60 13.78
C LEU A 423 -11.74 -28.97 13.67
N SER A 424 -10.99 -28.54 14.67
CA SER A 424 -10.35 -29.47 15.62
C SER A 424 -10.26 -28.84 17.00
#